data_AF-A0A644ZY24-F1
#
_entry.id   AF-A0A644ZY24-F1
#
_cell.length_a   1.000
_cell.length_b   1.000
_cell.length_c   1.000
_cell.angle_alpha   90.00
_cell.angle_beta   90.00
_cell.angle_gamma   90.00
#
_symmetry.space_group_name_H-M   'P 1'
#
loop_
_entity.id
_entity.type
_entity.pdbx_description
1 polymer ?
#
loop_
_entity_poly.entity_id
_entity_poly.type
_entity_poly.pdbx_seq_one_letter_code
_entity_poly.pdbx_strand_id
1 'polypeptide(L)' 'MAGKAVIALEGDKFAGFSYIETWSHSKFVANSGLIIAHEYRNTGLARRVKAKIFALSRKLYPQAKIFSITTGLAVMKINY' A
#
# COMPACT_ATOMS: atom_id res chain seq x y z
N MET A 1 13.96 -10.77 7.52
CA MET A 1 12.69 -10.38 6.84
C MET A 1 12.82 -8.94 6.36
N ALA A 2 12.45 -8.62 5.11
CA ALA A 2 12.80 -7.34 4.48
C ALA A 2 11.88 -6.14 4.81
N GLY A 3 10.85 -6.31 5.64
CA GLY A 3 10.01 -5.19 6.13
C GLY A 3 9.30 -4.38 5.03
N LYS A 4 8.90 -5.01 3.92
CA LYS A 4 8.36 -4.36 2.71
C LYS A 4 6.82 -4.38 2.62
N ALA A 5 6.12 -4.48 3.74
CA ALA A 5 4.66 -4.56 3.74
C ALA A 5 4.05 -3.78 4.90
N VAL A 6 2.82 -3.35 4.70
CA VAL A 6 1.94 -2.78 5.73
C VAL A 6 0.76 -3.73 5.90
N ILE A 7 0.56 -4.19 7.12
CA ILE A 7 -0.61 -4.96 7.54
C ILE A 7 -1.40 -4.07 8.50
N ALA A 8 -2.70 -3.91 8.25
CA ALA A 8 -3.63 -3.29 9.17
C ALA A 8 -4.34 -4.39 9.97
N LEU A 9 -4.31 -4.26 11.30
CA LEU A 9 -4.97 -5.16 12.22
C LEU A 9 -5.89 -4.39 13.17
N GLU A 10 -6.97 -5.05 13.60
CA GLU A 10 -7.78 -4.69 14.75
C GLU A 10 -7.58 -5.78 15.81
N GLY A 11 -6.68 -5.54 16.78
CA GLY A 11 -6.16 -6.62 17.63
C GLY A 11 -5.40 -7.65 16.77
N ASP A 12 -5.80 -8.92 16.83
CA ASP A 12 -5.24 -9.99 16.00
C ASP A 12 -5.99 -10.20 14.67
N LYS A 13 -7.04 -9.40 14.43
CA LYS A 13 -7.90 -9.56 13.25
C LYS A 13 -7.36 -8.79 12.06
N PHE A 14 -7.27 -9.46 10.92
CA PHE A 14 -6.82 -8.86 9.67
C PHE A 14 -7.85 -7.86 9.11
N ALA A 15 -7.42 -6.61 8.90
CA ALA A 15 -8.26 -5.55 8.36
C ALA A 15 -7.82 -5.09 6.96
N GLY A 16 -6.53 -5.19 6.63
CA GLY A 16 -6.04 -4.83 5.31
C GLY A 16 -4.54 -4.99 5.10
N PHE A 17 -4.10 -4.81 3.86
CA PHE A 17 -2.74 -5.11 3.43
C PHE A 17 -2.32 -4.25 2.23
N SER A 18 -1.01 -4.00 2.13
CA SER A 18 -0.32 -3.59 0.89
C SER A 18 1.18 -3.89 1.03
N TYR A 19 1.88 -4.08 -0.09
CA TYR A 19 3.30 -4.40 -0.10
C TYR A 19 4.08 -3.60 -1.15
N ILE A 20 5.40 -3.60 -1.01
CA ILE A 20 6.34 -2.88 -1.88
C ILE A 20 7.05 -3.86 -2.81
N GLU A 21 6.97 -3.60 -4.11
CA GLU A 21 7.76 -4.26 -5.15
C GLU A 21 8.79 -3.30 -5.73
N THR A 22 9.96 -3.83 -6.09
CA THR A 22 11.09 -3.03 -6.58
C THR A 22 11.65 -3.61 -7.87
N TRP A 23 11.96 -2.74 -8.83
CA TRP A 23 12.50 -3.11 -10.14
C TRP A 23 13.72 -2.25 -10.49
N SER A 24 14.51 -2.67 -11.49
CA SER A 24 15.63 -1.91 -12.04
C SER A 24 16.55 -1.34 -10.94
N HIS A 25 17.11 -2.24 -10.12
CA HIS A 25 17.97 -1.89 -8.99
C HIS A 25 17.36 -0.84 -8.03
N SER A 26 16.07 -0.98 -7.71
CA SER A 26 15.30 -0.08 -6.83
C SER A 26 15.09 1.34 -7.37
N LYS A 27 15.34 1.60 -8.66
CA LYS A 27 15.01 2.86 -9.32
C LYS A 27 13.49 3.10 -9.37
N PHE A 28 12.73 2.01 -9.44
CA PHE A 28 11.29 1.99 -9.58
C PHE A 28 10.67 1.16 -8.45
N VAL A 29 9.68 1.75 -7.78
CA VAL A 29 9.00 1.14 -6.63
C VAL A 29 7.50 1.16 -6.89
N ALA A 30 6.87 -0.01 -6.81
CA ALA A 30 5.42 -0.15 -6.88
C ALA A 30 4.84 -0.41 -5.49
N ASN A 31 3.83 0.37 -5.09
CA ASN A 31 2.97 -0.03 -3.98
C ASN A 31 1.85 -0.92 -4.57
N SER A 32 1.89 -2.20 -4.23
CA SER A 32 1.08 -3.27 -4.82
C SER A 32 0.15 -3.92 -3.78
N GLY A 33 -0.85 -4.66 -4.26
CA GLY A 33 -1.70 -5.52 -3.43
C GLY A 33 -2.54 -4.82 -2.37
N LEU A 34 -3.07 -3.61 -2.64
CA LEU A 34 -3.97 -2.94 -1.69
C LEU A 34 -5.28 -3.72 -1.55
N ILE A 35 -5.46 -4.39 -0.42
CA ILE A 35 -6.65 -5.18 -0.10
C ILE A 35 -7.19 -4.74 1.25
N ILE A 36 -8.50 -4.47 1.31
CA ILE A 36 -9.24 -4.21 2.56
C ILE A 36 -10.31 -5.30 2.73
N ALA A 37 -10.31 -5.93 3.91
CA ALA A 37 -11.31 -6.93 4.27
C ALA A 37 -12.71 -6.32 4.23
N HIS A 38 -13.71 -7.11 3.83
CA HIS A 38 -15.02 -6.60 3.41
C HIS A 38 -15.69 -5.75 4.49
N GLU A 39 -15.63 -6.20 5.74
CA GLU A 39 -16.20 -5.52 6.92
C GLU A 39 -15.57 -4.15 7.24
N TYR A 40 -14.33 -3.90 6.79
CA TYR A 40 -13.63 -2.63 7.01
C TYR A 40 -13.69 -1.70 5.78
N ARG A 41 -14.45 -2.04 4.74
CA ARG A 41 -14.62 -1.18 3.56
C ARG A 41 -15.46 0.05 3.92
N ASN A 42 -15.29 1.14 3.16
CA ASN A 42 -15.95 2.43 3.36
C ASN A 42 -15.65 3.13 4.71
N THR A 43 -14.72 2.61 5.53
CA THR A 43 -14.27 3.23 6.79
C THR A 43 -13.14 4.26 6.61
N GLY A 44 -12.60 4.39 5.39
CA GLY A 44 -11.37 5.15 5.12
C GLY A 44 -10.07 4.36 5.35
N LEU A 45 -10.14 3.09 5.76
CA LEU A 45 -8.94 2.26 6.00
C LEU A 45 -8.02 2.13 4.78
N ALA A 46 -8.58 2.01 3.56
CA ALA A 46 -7.80 1.95 2.32
C ALA A 46 -6.85 3.15 2.15
N ARG A 47 -7.34 4.36 2.45
CA ARG A 47 -6.56 5.60 2.40
C ARG A 47 -5.43 5.59 3.42
N ARG A 48 -5.69 5.09 4.63
CA ARG A 48 -4.68 4.97 5.70
C ARG A 48 -3.57 3.98 5.32
N VAL A 49 -3.94 2.80 4.81
CA VAL A 49 -2.96 1.79 4.35
C VAL A 49 -2.12 2.35 3.20
N LYS A 50 -2.77 2.98 2.20
CA LYS A 50 -2.08 3.62 1.06
C LYS A 50 -1.09 4.70 1.50
N ALA A 51 -1.45 5.55 2.46
CA ALA A 51 -0.55 6.56 3.01
C ALA A 51 0.64 5.93 3.75
N LYS A 52 0.40 4.88 4.54
CA LYS A 52 1.45 4.17 5.29
C LYS A 52 2.43 3.44 4.38
N ILE A 53 1.96 2.74 3.34
CA ILE A 53 2.84 2.05 2.40
C ILE A 53 3.67 3.04 1.57
N PHE A 54 3.09 4.19 1.18
CA PHE A 54 3.84 5.26 0.51
C PHE A 54 4.95 5.84 1.38
N ALA A 55 4.66 6.12 2.66
CA ALA A 55 5.65 6.60 3.62
C ALA A 55 6.77 5.55 3.84
N LEU A 56 6.42 4.27 3.92
CA LEU A 56 7.39 3.18 4.02
C LEU A 56 8.28 3.11 2.77
N SER A 57 7.69 3.21 1.57
CA SER A 57 8.43 3.24 0.31
C SER A 57 9.39 4.44 0.24
N ARG A 58 8.98 5.63 0.71
CA ARG A 58 9.88 6.79 0.78
C ARG A 58 11.00 6.63 1.79
N LYS A 59 10.74 5.96 2.92
CA LYS A 59 11.76 5.65 3.93
C LYS A 59 12.80 4.66 3.41
N LEU A 60 12.35 3.58 2.75
CA LEU A 60 13.23 2.50 2.28
C LEU A 60 13.93 2.86 0.95
N TYR A 61 13.28 3.65 0.10
CA TYR A 61 13.75 3.97 -1.26
C TYR A 61 13.60 5.48 -1.53
N PRO A 62 14.36 6.34 -0.83
CA PRO A 62 14.18 7.79 -0.89
C PRO A 62 14.29 8.36 -2.32
N GLN A 63 15.19 7.79 -3.14
CA GLN A 63 15.49 8.25 -4.49
C GLN A 63 14.65 7.56 -5.60
N ALA A 64 13.78 6.62 -5.24
CA ALA A 64 13.03 5.86 -6.23
C ALA A 64 11.84 6.66 -6.80
N LYS A 65 11.50 6.37 -8.05
CA LYS A 65 10.21 6.74 -8.63
C LYS A 65 9.15 5.77 -8.12
N ILE A 66 8.18 6.28 -7.36
CA ILE A 66 7.12 5.47 -6.74
C ILE A 66 5.84 5.61 -7.56
N PHE A 67 5.19 4.50 -7.87
CA PHE A 67 3.91 4.47 -8.57
C PHE A 67 3.03 3.32 -8.06
N SER A 68 1.79 3.28 -8.50
CA SER A 68 0.86 2.16 -8.30
C SER A 68 0.07 1.95 -9.57
N ILE A 69 -0.12 0.69 -9.97
CA ILE A 69 -0.98 0.33 -11.09
C ILE A 69 -2.33 -0.04 -10.49
N THR A 70 -3.39 0.68 -10.88
CA THR A 70 -4.73 0.46 -10.34
C THR A 70 -5.71 0.16 -11.47
N THR A 71 -6.42 -0.95 -11.36
CA THR A 71 -7.52 -1.32 -12.26
C THR A 71 -8.90 -1.24 -11.58
N GLY A 72 -8.94 -1.25 -10.24
CA GLY A 72 -10.20 -1.20 -9.49
C GLY A 72 -10.75 0.21 -9.34
N LEU A 73 -12.01 0.44 -9.78
CA LEU A 73 -12.70 1.72 -9.67
C LEU A 73 -12.70 2.31 -8.25
N ALA A 74 -12.87 1.47 -7.23
CA ALA A 74 -12.86 1.91 -5.83
C ALA A 74 -11.49 2.49 -5.40
N VAL A 75 -10.39 1.94 -5.94
CA VAL A 75 -9.04 2.43 -5.67
C VAL A 75 -8.73 3.66 -6.52
N MET A 76 -9.22 3.72 -7.76
CA MET A 76 -9.08 4.92 -8.60
C MET A 76 -9.74 6.15 -7.95
N LYS A 77 -10.91 5.99 -7.31
CA LYS A 77 -11.60 7.07 -6.59
C LYS A 77 -10.82 7.65 -5.41
N ILE A 78 -9.77 6.98 -4.93
CA ILE A 78 -8.88 7.47 -3.87
C ILE A 78 -7.48 7.86 -4.39
N ASN A 79 -7.34 8.02 -5.71
CA ASN A 79 -6.18 8.62 -6.39
C ASN A 79 -6.46 10.10 -6.68
N TYR A 80 -6.40 10.93 -5.65
CA TYR A 80 -6.39 12.40 -5.76
C TYR A 80 -5.08 12.92 -5.18
#